data_AF-A0A953X269-F1
#
_entry.id   AF-A0A953X269-F1
#
_cell.length_a   1.000
_cell.length_b   1.000
_cell.length_c   1.000
_cell.angle_alpha   90.00
_cell.angle_beta   90.00
_cell.angle_gamma   90.00
#
_symmetry.space_group_name_H-M   'P 1'
#
loop_
_entity.id
_entity.type
_entity.pdbx_description
1 polymer ?
#
loop_
_entity_poly.entity_id
_entity_poly.type
_entity_poly.pdbx_seq_one_letter_code
_entity_poly.pdbx_strand_id
1 'polypeptide(L)'
;MLRAIILSTAFLATACATAEAQRAEPTLDLSTAQVIIAACVDHAAANGHGVAVSVFDQHGNLKAFAQMDMADASVRDVSQWKGRSAAMYGVASA
;
A
#
# COMPACT_ATOMS: atom_id res chain seq x y z
N MET A 1 -23.38 13.60 53.27
CA MET A 1 -23.34 14.11 51.88
C MET A 1 -21.96 13.94 51.21
N LEU A 2 -20.85 14.04 51.95
CA LEU A 2 -19.48 13.81 51.43
C LEU A 2 -19.20 12.37 50.95
N ARG A 3 -19.90 11.36 51.50
CA ARG A 3 -19.76 9.94 51.13
C ARG A 3 -20.38 9.57 49.77
N ALA A 4 -21.34 10.35 49.28
CA ALA A 4 -22.00 10.11 47.99
C ALA A 4 -21.17 10.60 46.80
N ILE A 5 -20.23 11.53 47.04
CA ILE A 5 -19.36 12.10 45.99
C ILE A 5 -18.21 11.14 45.65
N ILE A 6 -17.74 10.36 46.63
CA ILE A 6 -16.61 9.42 46.47
C ILE A 6 -17.00 8.21 45.60
N LEU A 7 -18.27 7.80 45.59
CA LEU A 7 -18.73 6.68 44.76
C LEU A 7 -18.82 7.04 43.25
N SER A 8 -18.95 8.32 42.92
CA SER A 8 -19.12 8.78 41.52
C SER A 8 -17.79 8.87 40.76
N THR A 9 -16.66 8.99 41.46
CA THR A 9 -15.34 9.15 40.82
C THR A 9 -14.73 7.81 40.38
N ALA A 10 -15.20 6.69 40.94
CA ALA A 10 -14.71 5.35 40.58
C ALA A 10 -15.28 4.83 39.24
N PHE A 11 -16.38 5.40 38.75
CA PHE A 11 -17.04 4.92 37.53
C PHE A 11 -16.43 5.48 36.24
N LEU A 12 -15.65 6.57 36.32
CA LEU A 12 -15.05 7.20 35.13
C LEU A 12 -13.73 6.56 34.69
N ALA A 13 -13.10 5.73 35.53
CA ALA A 13 -11.83 5.08 35.24
C ALA A 13 -11.98 3.80 34.38
N THR A 14 -13.18 3.23 34.29
CA THR A 14 -13.43 1.98 33.56
C THR A 14 -13.71 2.19 32.06
N ALA A 15 -13.79 3.44 31.59
CA ALA A 15 -14.03 3.76 30.17
C ALA A 15 -12.75 3.80 29.32
N CYS A 16 -11.58 3.58 29.92
CA CYS A 16 -10.31 3.44 29.20
C CYS A 16 -9.99 1.97 28.87
N ALA A 17 -11.03 1.16 28.62
CA ALA A 17 -10.83 -0.03 27.80
C ALA A 17 -10.29 0.49 26.47
N THR A 18 -9.03 0.19 26.18
CA THR A 18 -8.36 0.48 24.92
C THR A 18 -9.31 0.08 23.81
N ALA A 19 -9.91 1.06 23.16
CA ALA A 19 -10.60 0.85 21.91
C ALA A 19 -9.53 0.36 20.95
N GLU A 20 -9.42 -0.96 20.77
CA GLU A 20 -8.63 -1.58 19.70
C GLU A 20 -9.33 -1.36 18.36
N ALA A 21 -9.61 -0.08 18.06
CA ALA A 21 -10.15 0.37 16.79
C ALA A 21 -9.03 0.48 15.74
N GLN A 22 -7.79 0.67 16.17
CA GLN A 22 -6.63 0.74 15.31
C GLN A 22 -5.88 -0.59 15.29
N ARG A 23 -5.79 -1.19 14.11
CA ARG A 23 -4.81 -2.23 13.81
C ARG A 23 -3.71 -1.65 12.96
N ALA A 24 -2.47 -1.89 13.34
CA ALA A 24 -1.34 -1.66 12.47
C ALA A 24 -1.32 -2.76 11.40
N GLU A 25 -1.31 -2.36 10.14
CA GLU A 25 -1.13 -3.26 9.01
C GLU A 25 0.17 -2.88 8.29
N PRO A 26 1.05 -3.84 7.97
CA PRO A 26 2.23 -3.57 7.17
C PRO A 26 1.81 -3.03 5.80
N THR A 27 2.33 -1.87 5.39
CA THR A 27 2.11 -1.33 4.05
C THR A 27 3.40 -1.33 3.25
N LEU A 28 3.30 -1.55 1.95
CA LEU A 28 4.43 -1.43 1.04
C LEU A 28 4.96 0.01 1.09
N ASP A 29 6.25 0.17 1.32
CA ASP A 29 6.90 1.47 1.34
C ASP A 29 7.60 1.78 0.00
N LEU A 30 8.11 3.02 -0.14
CA LEU A 30 8.81 3.45 -1.35
C LEU A 30 10.09 2.63 -1.59
N SER A 31 10.84 2.34 -0.52
CA SER A 31 12.12 1.67 -0.62
C SER A 31 11.97 0.24 -1.18
N THR A 32 10.98 -0.50 -0.69
CA THR A 32 10.64 -1.83 -1.19
C THR A 32 10.08 -1.76 -2.62
N ALA A 33 9.23 -0.78 -2.92
CA ALA A 33 8.69 -0.59 -4.27
C ALA A 33 9.79 -0.32 -5.32
N GLN A 34 10.84 0.43 -4.95
CA GLN A 34 11.99 0.69 -5.82
C GLN A 34 12.80 -0.59 -6.09
N VAL A 35 12.97 -1.47 -5.09
CA VAL A 35 13.63 -2.77 -5.27
C VAL A 35 12.84 -3.65 -6.24
N ILE A 36 11.51 -3.68 -6.13
CA ILE A 36 10.64 -4.41 -7.07
C ILE A 36 10.82 -3.90 -8.50
N ILE A 37 10.83 -2.58 -8.69
CA ILE A 37 11.05 -1.99 -10.01
C ILE A 37 12.40 -2.40 -10.58
N ALA A 38 13.47 -2.27 -9.79
CA ALA A 38 14.82 -2.63 -10.23
C ALA A 38 14.86 -4.09 -10.72
N ALA A 39 14.34 -5.02 -9.92
CA ALA A 39 14.31 -6.44 -10.29
C ALA A 39 13.51 -6.71 -11.58
N CYS A 40 12.35 -6.06 -11.76
CA CYS A 40 11.54 -6.22 -12.97
C CYS A 40 12.22 -5.63 -14.22
N VAL A 41 12.86 -4.46 -14.08
CA VAL A 41 13.59 -3.82 -15.17
C VAL A 41 14.81 -4.64 -15.56
N ASP A 42 15.58 -5.12 -14.59
CA ASP A 42 16.75 -5.97 -14.84
C ASP A 42 16.35 -7.27 -15.56
N HIS A 43 15.26 -7.91 -15.11
CA HIS A 43 14.74 -9.10 -15.77
C HIS A 43 14.25 -8.81 -17.19
N ALA A 44 13.52 -7.72 -17.40
CA ALA A 44 13.03 -7.34 -18.72
C ALA A 44 14.19 -7.03 -19.68
N ALA A 45 15.20 -6.28 -19.21
CA ALA A 45 16.39 -5.96 -19.99
C ALA A 45 17.17 -7.21 -20.38
N ALA A 46 17.37 -8.16 -19.45
CA ALA A 46 18.04 -9.43 -19.72
C ALA A 46 17.31 -10.28 -20.78
N ASN A 47 16.00 -10.08 -20.97
CA ASN A 47 15.17 -10.78 -21.94
C ASN A 47 14.81 -9.93 -23.17
N GLY A 48 15.40 -8.74 -23.32
CA GLY A 48 15.17 -7.87 -24.48
C GLY A 48 13.76 -7.28 -24.56
N HIS A 49 13.08 -7.10 -23.44
CA HIS A 49 11.73 -6.52 -23.36
C HIS A 49 11.76 -5.06 -22.93
N GLY A 50 11.03 -4.20 -23.65
CA GLY A 50 10.75 -2.83 -23.23
C GLY A 50 9.46 -2.77 -22.42
N VAL A 51 9.54 -2.48 -21.12
CA VAL A 51 8.38 -2.46 -20.23
C VAL A 51 8.22 -1.14 -19.47
N ALA A 52 7.00 -0.93 -18.98
CA ALA A 52 6.70 0.03 -17.93
C ALA A 52 6.20 -0.74 -16.69
N VAL A 53 6.76 -0.44 -15.53
CA VAL A 53 6.48 -1.11 -14.26
C VAL A 53 5.85 -0.11 -13.30
N SER A 54 4.66 -0.42 -12.80
CA SER A 54 3.94 0.38 -11.81
C SER A 54 3.71 -0.46 -10.56
N VAL A 55 4.09 0.06 -9.40
CA VAL A 55 3.95 -0.63 -8.11
C VAL A 55 3.02 0.17 -7.20
N PHE A 56 1.99 -0.49 -6.69
CA PHE A 56 0.96 0.10 -5.82
C PHE A 56 0.96 -0.56 -4.44
N ASP A 57 0.57 0.16 -3.40
CA ASP A 57 0.25 -0.43 -2.10
C ASP A 57 -1.16 -1.04 -2.07
N GLN A 58 -1.52 -1.73 -0.97
CA GLN A 58 -2.84 -2.38 -0.82
C GLN A 58 -4.03 -1.41 -0.80
N HIS A 59 -3.80 -0.10 -0.75
CA HIS A 59 -4.84 0.92 -0.86
C HIS A 59 -4.91 1.53 -2.26
N GLY A 60 -4.11 1.00 -3.20
CA GLY A 60 -4.04 1.44 -4.58
C GLY A 60 -3.35 2.80 -4.76
N ASN A 61 -2.51 3.21 -3.81
CA ASN A 61 -1.62 4.35 -4.00
C ASN A 61 -0.41 3.92 -4.81
N LEU A 62 -0.06 4.69 -5.84
CA LEU A 62 1.17 4.46 -6.61
C LEU A 62 2.37 4.77 -5.72
N LYS A 63 3.26 3.79 -5.55
CA LYS A 63 4.48 3.92 -4.73
C LYS A 63 5.69 4.16 -5.59
N ALA A 64 5.80 3.47 -6.72
CA ALA A 64 6.89 3.65 -7.66
C ALA A 64 6.44 3.37 -9.09
N PHE A 65 7.08 4.05 -10.03
CA PHE A 65 6.87 3.86 -11.47
C PHE A 65 8.19 4.01 -12.22
N ALA A 66 8.41 3.16 -13.22
CA ALA A 66 9.52 3.29 -14.16
C ALA A 66 9.08 2.83 -15.55
N GLN A 67 9.62 3.48 -16.58
CA GLN A 67 9.46 3.10 -17.97
C GLN A 67 10.83 3.04 -18.61
N MET A 68 11.11 1.93 -19.29
CA MET A 68 12.35 1.77 -20.05
C MET A 68 12.31 2.61 -21.33
N ASP A 69 13.46 3.14 -21.76
CA ASP A 69 13.56 4.01 -22.94
C ASP A 69 13.06 3.35 -24.22
N MET A 70 13.21 2.03 -24.33
CA MET A 70 12.78 1.23 -25.49
C MET A 70 11.28 0.86 -25.46
N ALA A 71 10.55 1.21 -24.40
CA ALA A 71 9.14 0.86 -24.23
C ALA A 71 8.23 1.91 -24.89
N ASP A 72 7.17 1.46 -25.57
CA ASP A 72 6.19 2.35 -26.21
C ASP A 72 5.46 3.23 -25.18
N ALA A 73 5.12 4.47 -25.54
CA ALA A 73 4.46 5.41 -24.63
C ALA A 73 3.11 4.90 -24.08
N SER A 74 2.39 4.07 -24.85
CA SER A 74 1.09 3.50 -24.45
C SER A 74 1.19 2.50 -23.30
N VAL A 75 2.35 1.86 -23.08
CA VAL A 75 2.49 0.83 -22.04
C VAL A 75 2.43 1.40 -20.62
N ARG A 76 2.67 2.71 -20.46
CA ARG A 76 2.57 3.42 -19.18
C ARG A 76 1.16 3.31 -18.60
N ASP A 77 0.16 3.68 -19.38
CA ASP A 77 -1.22 3.77 -18.91
C ASP A 77 -1.77 2.37 -18.63
N VAL A 78 -1.42 1.40 -19.49
CA VAL A 78 -1.75 -0.02 -19.28
C VAL A 78 -1.13 -0.56 -17.99
N SER A 79 0.14 -0.28 -17.74
CA SER A 79 0.85 -0.69 -16.51
C SER A 79 0.15 -0.14 -15.26
N GLN A 80 -0.23 1.14 -15.29
CA GLN A 80 -0.92 1.77 -14.17
C GLN A 80 -2.33 1.20 -13.95
N TRP A 81 -3.09 0.95 -15.01
CA TRP A 81 -4.42 0.33 -14.90
C TRP A 81 -4.35 -1.09 -14.34
N LYS A 82 -3.42 -1.91 -14.84
CA LYS A 82 -3.22 -3.28 -14.37
C LYS A 82 -2.82 -3.30 -12.89
N GLY A 83 -1.82 -2.50 -12.51
CA GLY A 83 -1.35 -2.40 -11.14
C GLY A 83 -2.42 -1.91 -10.18
N ARG A 84 -3.14 -0.84 -10.54
CA ARG A 84 -4.22 -0.30 -9.70
C ARG A 84 -5.39 -1.26 -9.55
N SER A 85 -5.79 -1.95 -10.63
CA SER A 85 -6.84 -2.96 -10.57
C SER A 85 -6.45 -4.10 -9.63
N ALA A 86 -5.22 -4.61 -9.75
CA ALA A 86 -4.75 -5.69 -8.88
C ALA A 86 -4.68 -5.27 -7.40
N ALA A 87 -4.22 -4.04 -7.13
CA ALA A 87 -4.18 -3.50 -5.77
C ALA A 87 -5.59 -3.33 -5.16
N MET A 88 -6.57 -2.85 -5.93
CA MET A 88 -7.91 -2.59 -5.41
C MET A 88 -8.75 -3.86 -5.22
N TYR A 89 -8.58 -4.86 -6.09
CA TYR A 89 -9.40 -6.07 -6.07
C TYR A 89 -8.69 -7.29 -5.47
N GLY A 90 -7.39 -7.18 -5.17
CA GLY A 90 -6.61 -8.26 -4.55
C GLY A 90 -6.41 -9.48 -5.45
N VAL A 91 -6.58 -9.33 -6.77
CA VAL A 91 -6.44 -10.42 -7.75
C VAL A 91 -5.67 -9.94 -8.98
N ALA A 92 -4.95 -10.83 -9.66
CA ALA A 92 -4.21 -10.47 -10.86
C ALA A 92 -5.14 -10.02 -11.99
N SER A 93 -4.75 -8.94 -12.70
CA SER A 93 -5.38 -8.53 -13.96
C SER A 93 -4.69 -9.22 -15.13
N ALA A 94 -5.48 -9.78 -16.06
CA ALA A 94 -4.98 -10.48 -17.25
C ALA A 94 -4.22 -9.55 -18.20
#